data_AF-A0A651GAF2-F1
#
_entry.id   AF-A0A651GAF2-F1
#
_cell.length_a   1.000
_cell.length_b   1.000
_cell.length_c   1.000
_cell.angle_alpha   90.00
_cell.angle_beta   90.00
_cell.angle_gamma   90.00
#
_symmetry.space_group_name_H-M   'P 1'
#
loop_
_entity.id
_entity.type
_entity.pdbx_description
1 polymer ?
#
loop_
_entity_poly.entity_id
_entity_poly.type
_entity_poly.pdbx_seq_one_letter_code
_entity_poly.pdbx_strand_id
1 'polypeptide(L)'
;FASAQLKKKWASLDMDAACQATGHGRSVILRALNDLQERGHVELQMAGYRQRFRRLRPVGDLDALATSLFERFQEFEQREINRIHAMLAYAKEEQCLTGHLLRYFGKDIAHCGHCGPCLGEAAIVLPPRRSAAMPGDIQGALADLVRAHPKALGRPRQRARFLCGLTSPATSATRGLRSNPLFGRCREVPFATVLKACRDEIIYS
;
A
#
# COMPACT_ATOMS: atom_id res chain seq x y z
N PHE A 1 -22.84 11.88 37.56
CA PHE A 1 -21.47 11.84 37.02
C PHE A 1 -20.41 11.35 38.03
N ALA A 2 -20.70 10.36 38.91
CA ALA A 2 -19.83 10.01 40.04
C ALA A 2 -18.95 8.75 39.85
N SER A 3 -18.80 8.24 38.63
CA SER A 3 -18.07 6.99 38.37
C SER A 3 -17.44 6.93 36.99
N ALA A 4 -16.89 8.04 36.49
CA ALA A 4 -16.34 8.10 35.14
C ALA A 4 -14.82 8.30 35.14
N GLN A 5 -14.06 7.29 34.71
CA GLN A 5 -12.74 7.52 34.14
C GLN A 5 -12.90 7.88 32.66
N LEU A 6 -12.82 9.16 32.33
CA LEU A 6 -12.84 9.67 30.96
C LEU A 6 -11.49 9.36 30.27
N LYS A 7 -11.43 8.22 29.57
CA LYS A 7 -10.33 7.88 28.65
C LYS A 7 -10.82 7.78 27.21
N LYS A 8 -11.31 8.91 26.67
CA LYS A 8 -11.32 9.28 25.25
C LYS A 8 -11.94 10.68 25.15
N LYS A 9 -11.19 11.67 24.67
CA LYS A 9 -11.67 13.06 24.52
C LYS A 9 -12.79 13.22 23.48
N TRP A 10 -13.15 12.15 22.78
CA TRP A 10 -14.09 12.15 21.67
C TRP A 10 -15.05 10.97 21.76
N ALA A 11 -16.35 11.25 21.63
CA ALA A 11 -17.40 10.25 21.42
C ALA A 11 -17.95 10.43 20.00
N SER A 12 -18.20 9.32 19.30
CA SER A 12 -18.83 9.35 17.97
C SER A 12 -20.32 9.04 18.12
N LEU A 13 -21.16 9.89 17.55
CA LEU A 13 -22.62 9.67 17.50
C LEU A 13 -23.03 9.18 16.11
N ASP A 14 -23.65 8.01 16.03
CA ASP A 14 -24.36 7.59 14.83
C ASP A 14 -25.72 8.29 14.79
N MET A 15 -25.87 9.20 13.83
CA MET A 15 -27.08 10.00 13.69
C MET A 15 -28.31 9.15 13.30
N ASP A 16 -28.13 8.06 12.55
CA ASP A 16 -29.24 7.20 12.14
C ASP A 16 -29.77 6.43 13.37
N ALA A 17 -28.86 5.89 14.18
CA ALA A 17 -29.20 5.23 15.45
C ALA A 17 -29.82 6.22 16.46
N ALA A 18 -29.31 7.46 16.54
CA ALA A 18 -29.86 8.49 17.42
C ALA A 18 -31.29 8.89 17.03
N CYS A 19 -31.58 9.01 15.73
CA CYS A 19 -32.95 9.27 15.26
C CYS A 19 -33.91 8.15 15.66
N GLN A 20 -33.48 6.89 15.54
CA GLN A 20 -34.29 5.72 15.94
C GLN A 20 -34.53 5.67 17.45
N ALA A 21 -33.48 5.86 18.26
CA ALA A 21 -33.58 5.76 19.71
C ALA A 21 -34.36 6.93 20.34
N THR A 22 -34.25 8.13 19.78
CA THR A 22 -34.92 9.33 20.32
C THR A 22 -36.29 9.57 19.68
N GLY A 23 -36.60 8.96 18.54
CA GLY A 23 -37.79 9.23 17.75
C GLY A 23 -37.79 10.61 17.06
N HIS A 24 -36.73 11.41 17.21
CA HIS A 24 -36.64 12.76 16.67
C HIS A 24 -35.95 12.77 15.31
N GLY A 25 -36.36 13.71 14.44
CA GLY A 25 -35.70 13.93 13.16
C GLY A 25 -34.26 14.43 13.31
N ARG A 26 -33.41 14.12 12.32
CA ARG A 26 -31.99 14.48 12.31
C ARG A 26 -31.71 15.96 12.62
N SER A 27 -32.53 16.86 12.07
CA SER A 27 -32.41 18.30 12.27
C SER A 27 -32.60 18.73 13.72
N VAL A 28 -33.51 18.06 14.45
CA VAL A 28 -33.78 18.33 15.88
C VAL A 28 -32.59 17.91 16.73
N ILE A 29 -32.05 16.72 16.46
CA ILE A 29 -30.87 16.20 17.16
C ILE A 29 -29.65 17.08 16.90
N LEU A 30 -29.42 17.50 15.64
CA LEU A 30 -28.33 18.42 15.31
C LEU A 30 -28.47 19.77 16.00
N ARG A 31 -29.69 20.32 16.09
CA ARG A 31 -29.95 21.55 16.83
C ARG A 31 -29.59 21.40 18.31
N ALA A 32 -30.05 20.33 18.96
CA ALA A 32 -29.72 20.08 20.37
C ALA A 32 -28.21 19.94 20.61
N LEU A 33 -27.49 19.31 19.69
CA LEU A 33 -26.02 19.22 19.76
C LEU A 33 -25.36 20.59 19.57
N ASN A 34 -25.81 21.39 18.60
CA ASN A 34 -25.30 22.74 18.37
C ASN A 34 -25.53 23.64 19.59
N ASP A 35 -26.72 23.58 20.20
CA ASP A 35 -27.02 24.29 21.46
C ASP A 35 -26.04 23.91 22.58
N LEU A 36 -25.69 22.63 22.71
CA LEU A 36 -24.71 22.18 23.69
C LEU A 36 -23.31 22.71 23.37
N GLN A 37 -22.96 22.85 22.09
CA GLN A 37 -21.69 23.44 21.68
C GLN A 37 -21.64 24.95 21.94
N GLU A 38 -22.71 25.68 21.61
CA GLU A 38 -22.83 27.11 21.85
C GLU A 38 -22.73 27.45 23.35
N ARG A 39 -23.24 26.58 24.21
CA ARG A 39 -23.11 26.69 25.68
C ARG A 39 -21.75 26.22 26.21
N GLY A 40 -20.84 25.79 25.34
CA GLY A 40 -19.50 25.34 25.70
C GLY A 40 -19.44 23.97 26.40
N HIS A 41 -20.49 23.17 26.34
CA HIS A 41 -20.54 21.86 26.99
C HIS A 41 -19.88 20.75 26.16
N VAL A 42 -19.85 20.88 24.83
CA VAL A 42 -19.24 19.92 23.90
C VAL A 42 -18.53 20.64 22.76
N GLU A 43 -17.53 20.00 22.17
CA GLU A 43 -16.97 20.38 20.87
C GLU A 43 -17.50 19.39 19.82
N LEU A 44 -18.18 19.89 18.79
CA LEU A 44 -18.66 19.08 17.67
C LEU A 44 -17.64 19.13 16.55
N GLN A 45 -17.11 17.97 16.21
CA GLN A 45 -16.34 17.79 14.98
C GLN A 45 -17.14 16.92 14.01
N MET A 46 -17.33 17.43 12.79
CA MET A 46 -17.83 16.59 11.70
C MET A 46 -16.75 15.59 11.31
N ALA A 47 -16.85 14.38 11.85
CA ALA A 47 -16.02 13.25 11.46
C ALA A 47 -16.83 12.28 10.60
N GLY A 48 -16.21 11.72 9.57
CA GLY A 48 -16.80 10.60 8.83
C GLY A 48 -17.81 10.97 7.74
N TYR A 49 -17.74 12.18 7.16
CA TYR A 49 -18.41 12.42 5.88
C TYR A 49 -17.90 11.40 4.85
N ARG A 50 -18.75 10.44 4.52
CA ARG A 50 -18.49 9.40 3.52
C ARG A 50 -19.56 9.52 2.46
N GLN A 51 -19.14 9.69 1.20
CA GLN A 51 -20.03 9.51 0.08
C GLN A 51 -20.55 8.07 0.11
N ARG A 52 -21.84 7.89 0.40
CA ARG A 52 -22.49 6.58 0.35
C ARG A 52 -22.68 6.22 -1.12
N PHE A 53 -21.78 5.40 -1.66
CA PHE A 53 -21.94 4.85 -3.00
C PHE A 53 -22.99 3.73 -2.95
N ARG A 54 -24.04 3.87 -3.75
CA ARG A 54 -25.01 2.79 -3.98
C ARG A 54 -24.54 1.96 -5.16
N ARG A 55 -24.40 0.65 -4.96
CA ARG A 55 -24.09 -0.27 -6.04
C ARG A 55 -25.29 -0.34 -7.01
N LEU A 56 -25.08 0.12 -8.25
CA LEU A 56 -26.13 0.13 -9.28
C LEU A 56 -26.37 -1.24 -9.92
N ARG A 57 -25.34 -2.09 -9.96
CA ARG A 57 -25.41 -3.44 -10.55
C ARG A 57 -24.86 -4.48 -9.58
N PRO A 58 -25.53 -5.62 -9.38
CA PRO A 58 -24.97 -6.71 -8.60
C PRO A 58 -23.67 -7.18 -9.26
N VAL A 59 -22.68 -7.53 -8.43
CA VAL A 59 -21.51 -8.26 -8.93
C VAL A 59 -21.99 -9.67 -9.20
N GLY A 60 -21.91 -10.12 -10.45
CA GLY A 60 -22.29 -11.48 -10.83
C GLY A 60 -21.31 -12.47 -10.23
N ASP A 61 -20.22 -12.74 -10.95
CA ASP A 61 -19.16 -13.62 -10.48
C ASP A 61 -18.06 -12.83 -9.75
N LEU A 62 -18.01 -13.01 -8.43
CA LEU A 62 -16.99 -12.38 -7.57
C LEU A 62 -15.60 -12.96 -7.81
N ASP A 63 -15.48 -14.25 -8.11
CA ASP A 63 -14.21 -14.93 -8.29
C ASP A 63 -13.58 -14.57 -9.63
N ALA A 64 -14.38 -14.48 -10.69
CA ALA A 64 -13.93 -13.96 -11.97
C ALA A 64 -13.50 -12.48 -11.85
N LEU A 65 -14.26 -11.66 -11.13
CA LEU A 65 -13.87 -10.27 -10.90
C LEU A 65 -12.56 -10.16 -10.11
N ALA A 66 -12.42 -10.91 -9.02
CA ALA A 66 -11.21 -10.94 -8.21
C ALA A 66 -9.98 -11.37 -9.03
N THR A 67 -10.15 -12.38 -9.89
CA THR A 67 -9.10 -12.87 -10.80
C THR A 67 -8.69 -11.77 -11.80
N SER A 68 -9.66 -11.14 -12.48
CA SER A 68 -9.37 -10.07 -13.44
C SER A 68 -8.67 -8.86 -12.81
N LEU A 69 -9.05 -8.49 -11.58
CA LEU A 69 -8.40 -7.41 -10.84
C LEU A 69 -6.97 -7.81 -10.47
N PHE A 70 -6.77 -9.04 -10.00
CA PHE A 70 -5.45 -9.56 -9.67
C PHE A 70 -4.51 -9.57 -10.88
N GLU A 71 -4.97 -10.05 -12.04
CA GLU A 71 -4.20 -10.03 -13.29
C GLU A 71 -3.80 -8.61 -13.70
N ARG A 72 -4.75 -7.67 -13.69
CA ARG A 72 -4.46 -6.25 -13.99
C ARG A 72 -3.42 -5.66 -13.04
N PHE A 73 -3.47 -5.99 -11.75
CA PHE A 73 -2.46 -5.54 -10.79
C PHE A 73 -1.07 -6.14 -11.08
N GLN A 74 -1.00 -7.41 -11.48
CA GLN A 74 0.27 -8.05 -11.86
C GLN A 74 0.85 -7.43 -13.13
N GLU A 75 0.03 -7.22 -14.17
CA GLU A 75 0.45 -6.56 -15.39
C GLU A 75 0.95 -5.14 -15.11
N PHE A 76 0.21 -4.38 -14.30
CA PHE A 76 0.59 -3.01 -13.94
C PHE A 76 1.90 -2.97 -13.17
N GLU A 77 2.08 -3.85 -12.17
CA GLU A 77 3.34 -3.99 -11.43
C GLU A 77 4.51 -4.27 -12.36
N GLN A 78 4.35 -5.21 -13.31
CA GLN A 78 5.41 -5.55 -14.25
C GLN A 78 5.72 -4.39 -15.20
N ARG A 79 4.70 -3.66 -15.68
CA ARG A 79 4.88 -2.48 -16.53
C ARG A 79 5.64 -1.37 -15.81
N GLU A 80 5.31 -1.10 -14.55
CA GLU A 80 6.01 -0.07 -13.76
C GLU A 80 7.46 -0.48 -13.45
N ILE A 81 7.72 -1.76 -13.14
CA ILE A 81 9.09 -2.28 -13.01
C ILE A 81 9.86 -2.07 -14.32
N ASN A 82 9.28 -2.46 -15.46
CA ASN A 82 9.91 -2.30 -16.77
C ASN A 82 10.18 -0.82 -17.10
N ARG A 83 9.26 0.08 -16.74
CA ARG A 83 9.41 1.52 -16.93
C ARG A 83 10.57 2.09 -16.12
N ILE A 84 10.76 1.65 -14.86
CA ILE A 84 11.93 2.03 -14.07
C ILE A 84 13.22 1.54 -14.74
N HIS A 85 13.24 0.29 -15.22
CA HIS A 85 14.40 -0.23 -15.95
C HIS A 85 14.69 0.54 -17.25
N ALA A 86 13.66 0.93 -18.00
CA ALA A 86 13.80 1.75 -19.20
C ALA A 86 14.41 3.13 -18.85
N MET A 87 13.98 3.74 -17.76
CA MET A 87 14.56 5.01 -17.29
C MET A 87 16.04 4.86 -16.88
N LEU A 88 16.40 3.75 -16.24
CA LEU A 88 17.81 3.46 -15.91
C LEU A 88 18.65 3.17 -17.17
N ALA A 89 18.07 2.54 -18.19
CA ALA A 89 18.73 2.34 -19.47
C ALA A 89 18.95 3.68 -20.19
N TYR A 90 17.91 4.52 -20.23
CA TYR A 90 17.98 5.87 -20.78
C TYR A 90 19.07 6.73 -20.11
N ALA A 91 19.22 6.63 -18.78
CA ALA A 91 20.27 7.37 -18.06
C ALA A 91 21.70 6.94 -18.42
N LYS A 92 21.87 5.73 -18.98
CA LYS A 92 23.16 5.15 -19.41
C LYS A 92 23.32 5.14 -20.93
N GLU A 93 22.42 5.80 -21.65
CA GLU A 93 22.41 5.82 -23.11
C GLU A 93 23.64 6.55 -23.65
N GLU A 94 24.33 5.91 -24.59
CA GLU A 94 25.52 6.46 -25.27
C GLU A 94 25.14 7.22 -26.55
N GLN A 95 23.87 7.11 -26.98
CA GLN A 95 23.33 7.77 -28.15
C GLN A 95 22.52 9.03 -27.79
N CYS A 96 21.97 9.68 -28.81
CA CYS A 96 21.18 10.89 -28.63
C CYS A 96 19.97 10.66 -27.69
N LEU A 97 20.02 11.26 -26.50
CA LEU A 97 18.97 11.19 -25.49
C LEU A 97 17.63 11.75 -26.02
N THR A 98 17.67 12.88 -26.71
CA THR A 98 16.46 13.47 -27.31
C THR A 98 15.86 12.56 -28.39
N GLY A 99 16.71 11.90 -29.20
CA GLY A 99 16.27 10.91 -30.18
C GLY A 99 15.58 9.71 -29.53
N HIS A 100 16.14 9.18 -28.44
CA HIS A 100 15.53 8.11 -27.65
C HIS A 100 14.13 8.51 -27.13
N LEU A 101 14.00 9.70 -26.54
CA LEU A 101 12.71 10.19 -26.03
C LEU A 101 11.70 10.39 -27.15
N LEU A 102 12.11 10.96 -28.28
CA LEU A 102 11.21 11.17 -29.41
C LEU A 102 10.72 9.84 -29.99
N ARG A 103 11.58 8.81 -30.03
CA ARG A 103 11.21 7.48 -30.53
C ARG A 103 10.13 6.83 -29.67
N TYR A 104 10.17 7.05 -28.36
CA TYR A 104 9.10 6.64 -27.45
C TYR A 104 7.74 7.29 -27.80
N PHE A 105 7.74 8.53 -28.31
CA PHE A 105 6.55 9.24 -28.79
C PHE A 105 6.28 9.07 -30.30
N GLY A 106 6.93 8.11 -30.96
CA GLY A 106 6.72 7.79 -32.38
C GLY A 106 7.36 8.76 -33.37
N LYS A 107 8.38 9.52 -32.95
CA LYS A 107 9.19 10.39 -33.81
C LYS A 107 10.64 9.92 -33.84
N ASP A 108 11.28 9.91 -35.00
CA ASP A 108 12.68 9.50 -35.09
C ASP A 108 13.55 10.65 -35.61
N ILE A 109 14.69 10.85 -34.95
CA ILE A 109 15.74 11.78 -35.36
C ILE A 109 17.09 11.09 -35.14
N ALA A 110 18.08 11.38 -35.98
CA ALA A 110 19.42 10.82 -35.82
C ALA A 110 20.14 11.44 -34.61
N HIS A 111 20.36 12.76 -34.63
CA HIS A 111 21.07 13.50 -33.58
C HIS A 111 20.40 14.86 -33.34
N CYS A 112 20.25 15.24 -32.07
CA CYS A 112 19.69 16.56 -31.71
C CYS A 112 20.74 17.67 -31.65
N GLY A 113 22.02 17.33 -31.53
CA GLY A 113 23.13 18.29 -31.48
C GLY A 113 23.30 19.05 -30.17
N HIS A 114 22.50 18.75 -29.13
CA HIS A 114 22.49 19.54 -27.88
C HIS A 114 22.36 18.71 -26.59
N CYS A 115 22.26 17.37 -26.64
CA CYS A 115 22.26 16.52 -25.44
C CYS A 115 23.69 16.04 -25.12
N GLY A 116 23.94 15.60 -23.88
CA GLY A 116 25.27 15.15 -23.42
C GLY A 116 26.02 14.26 -24.42
N PRO A 117 25.45 13.11 -24.85
CA PRO A 117 26.12 12.27 -25.84
C PRO A 117 26.39 12.94 -27.20
N CYS A 118 25.50 13.83 -27.67
CA CYS A 118 25.74 14.61 -28.89
C CYS A 118 26.84 15.67 -28.71
N LEU A 119 27.10 16.10 -27.47
CA LEU A 119 28.18 17.01 -27.11
C LEU A 119 29.49 16.28 -26.76
N GLY A 120 29.51 14.94 -26.84
CA GLY A 120 30.67 14.11 -26.53
C GLY A 120 30.85 13.80 -25.04
N GLU A 121 29.82 14.00 -24.21
CA GLU A 121 29.85 13.57 -22.81
C GLU A 121 29.76 12.04 -22.71
N ALA A 122 30.55 11.44 -21.81
CA ALA A 122 30.51 10.01 -21.56
C ALA A 122 29.20 9.61 -20.84
N ALA A 123 28.70 8.42 -21.16
CA ALA A 123 27.53 7.87 -20.48
C ALA A 123 27.78 7.69 -18.97
N ILE A 124 26.71 7.89 -18.19
CA ILE A 124 26.79 7.77 -16.72
C ILE A 124 26.94 6.29 -16.35
N VAL A 125 27.90 6.00 -15.47
CA VAL A 125 28.00 4.69 -14.82
C VAL A 125 27.24 4.72 -13.50
N LEU A 126 26.11 4.00 -13.44
CA LEU A 126 25.35 3.88 -12.20
C LEU A 126 26.10 2.98 -11.20
N PRO A 127 26.22 3.38 -9.92
CA PRO A 127 26.83 2.53 -8.91
C PRO A 127 26.03 1.23 -8.74
N PRO A 128 26.71 0.11 -8.40
CA PRO A 128 26.01 -1.13 -8.13
C PRO A 128 25.02 -0.95 -6.99
N ARG A 129 23.83 -1.54 -7.14
CA ARG A 129 22.82 -1.51 -6.07
C ARG A 129 23.39 -2.23 -4.84
N ARG A 130 23.44 -1.53 -3.71
CA ARG A 130 23.71 -2.18 -2.42
C ARG A 130 22.51 -3.03 -2.04
N SER A 131 22.72 -4.32 -1.80
CA SER A 131 21.69 -5.24 -1.31
C SER A 131 22.22 -6.03 -0.13
N ALA A 132 21.49 -6.04 0.98
CA ALA A 132 21.81 -6.89 2.11
C ALA A 132 21.50 -8.37 1.78
N ALA A 133 22.25 -9.29 2.39
CA ALA A 133 21.90 -10.70 2.40
C ALA A 133 20.65 -10.93 3.26
N MET A 134 19.92 -12.01 2.97
CA MET A 134 18.78 -12.43 3.77
C MET A 134 19.28 -12.89 5.16
N PRO A 135 18.74 -12.38 6.28
CA PRO A 135 19.14 -12.85 7.60
C PRO A 135 18.76 -14.33 7.80
N GLY A 136 19.72 -15.16 8.19
CA GLY A 136 19.52 -16.62 8.32
C GLY A 136 18.70 -17.03 9.55
N ASP A 137 18.40 -16.10 10.46
CA ASP A 137 17.71 -16.34 11.73
C ASP A 137 16.17 -16.23 11.63
N ILE A 138 15.62 -16.03 10.43
CA ILE A 138 14.20 -15.68 10.24
C ILE A 138 13.30 -16.91 10.12
N GLN A 139 13.78 -18.00 9.52
CA GLN A 139 12.92 -19.09 9.03
C GLN A 139 12.08 -19.77 10.11
N GLY A 140 12.68 -20.14 11.25
CA GLY A 140 11.95 -20.80 12.34
C GLY A 140 10.83 -19.92 12.91
N ALA A 141 11.17 -18.69 13.30
CA ALA A 141 10.20 -17.75 13.86
C ALA A 141 9.12 -17.32 12.83
N LEU A 142 9.45 -17.27 11.54
CA LEU A 142 8.47 -17.02 10.49
C LEU A 142 7.49 -18.19 10.34
N ALA A 143 7.96 -19.44 10.39
CA ALA A 143 7.10 -20.62 10.31
C ALA A 143 6.07 -20.65 11.45
N ASP A 144 6.49 -20.32 12.67
CA ASP A 144 5.60 -20.19 13.83
C ASP A 144 4.52 -19.12 13.60
N LEU A 145 4.90 -17.95 13.10
CA LEU A 145 3.95 -16.88 12.79
C LEU A 145 2.98 -17.26 11.66
N VAL A 146 3.43 -18.01 10.65
CA VAL A 146 2.57 -18.49 9.57
C VAL A 146 1.52 -19.44 10.11
N ARG A 147 1.90 -20.35 11.01
CA ARG A 147 0.96 -21.26 11.70
C ARG A 147 -0.04 -20.50 12.57
N ALA A 148 0.41 -19.47 13.29
CA ALA A 148 -0.46 -18.65 14.12
C ALA A 148 -1.40 -17.72 13.31
N HIS A 149 -0.96 -17.28 12.14
CA HIS A 149 -1.66 -16.28 11.33
C HIS A 149 -1.78 -16.65 9.84
N PRO A 150 -2.39 -17.81 9.50
CA PRO A 150 -2.41 -18.33 8.12
C PRO A 150 -3.15 -17.40 7.14
N LYS A 151 -4.17 -16.66 7.60
CA LYS A 151 -4.88 -15.69 6.76
C LYS A 151 -4.01 -14.48 6.38
N ALA A 152 -3.08 -14.10 7.26
CA ALA A 152 -2.25 -12.92 7.09
C ALA A 152 -0.89 -13.21 6.46
N LEU A 153 -0.36 -14.42 6.61
CA LEU A 153 0.99 -14.82 6.18
C LEU A 153 1.01 -16.12 5.34
N GLY A 154 -0.14 -16.67 4.97
CA GLY A 154 -0.23 -17.95 4.27
C GLY A 154 0.35 -17.92 2.85
N ARG A 155 0.29 -16.79 2.16
CA ARG A 155 0.84 -16.64 0.80
C ARG A 155 2.30 -16.14 0.83
N PRO A 156 3.20 -16.62 -0.05
CA PRO A 156 4.58 -16.14 -0.13
C PRO A 156 4.70 -14.62 -0.21
N ARG A 157 3.84 -13.98 -1.00
CA ARG A 157 3.82 -12.52 -1.15
C ARG A 157 3.40 -11.79 0.13
N GLN A 158 2.54 -12.38 0.95
CA GLN A 158 2.19 -11.83 2.25
C GLN A 158 3.39 -11.89 3.22
N ARG A 159 4.10 -13.03 3.25
CA ARG A 159 5.35 -13.18 4.03
C ARG A 159 6.41 -12.18 3.59
N ALA A 160 6.65 -12.07 2.29
CA ALA A 160 7.64 -11.13 1.76
C ALA A 160 7.29 -9.67 2.10
N ARG A 161 6.01 -9.28 1.98
CA ARG A 161 5.56 -7.94 2.40
C ARG A 161 5.81 -7.70 3.89
N PHE A 162 5.45 -8.67 4.74
CA PHE A 162 5.68 -8.58 6.17
C PHE A 162 7.17 -8.43 6.52
N LEU A 163 8.03 -9.28 5.97
CA LEU A 163 9.47 -9.22 6.18
C LEU A 163 10.11 -7.93 5.64
N CYS A 164 9.62 -7.39 4.53
CA CYS A 164 10.07 -6.11 3.99
C CYS A 164 9.42 -4.88 4.68
N GLY A 165 8.55 -5.08 5.68
CA GLY A 165 7.92 -3.97 6.41
C GLY A 165 6.79 -3.27 5.63
N LEU A 166 6.28 -3.90 4.57
CA LEU A 166 5.20 -3.39 3.74
C LEU A 166 3.85 -3.73 4.38
N THR A 167 3.12 -2.69 4.82
CA THR A 167 1.79 -2.88 5.39
C THR A 167 0.82 -3.43 4.35
N SER A 168 -0.05 -4.35 4.76
CA SER A 168 -1.16 -4.88 3.94
C SER A 168 -2.43 -4.91 4.77
N PRO A 169 -3.64 -4.94 4.16
CA PRO A 169 -4.88 -5.07 4.92
C PRO A 169 -4.85 -6.24 5.90
N ALA A 170 -4.32 -7.40 5.49
CA ALA A 170 -4.23 -8.58 6.33
C ALA A 170 -3.24 -8.41 7.50
N THR A 171 -2.06 -7.81 7.26
CA THR A 171 -1.07 -7.50 8.30
C THR A 171 -1.58 -6.45 9.28
N SER A 172 -2.40 -5.52 8.79
CA SER A 172 -2.93 -4.39 9.55
C SER A 172 -4.12 -4.77 10.42
N ALA A 173 -4.96 -5.68 9.92
CA ALA A 173 -6.12 -6.21 10.65
C ALA A 173 -5.71 -7.19 11.75
N THR A 174 -4.55 -7.83 11.64
CA THR A 174 -4.07 -8.80 12.63
C THR A 174 -3.29 -8.10 13.74
N ARG A 175 -3.83 -8.15 14.96
CA ARG A 175 -3.18 -7.57 16.14
C ARG A 175 -1.81 -8.22 16.37
N GLY A 176 -0.81 -7.40 16.65
CA GLY A 176 0.54 -7.85 17.02
C GLY A 176 1.50 -8.07 15.85
N LEU A 177 1.02 -8.22 14.60
CA LEU A 177 1.92 -8.42 13.46
C LEU A 177 2.79 -7.19 13.17
N ARG A 178 2.22 -5.97 13.13
CA ARG A 178 2.99 -4.75 12.85
C ARG A 178 4.06 -4.43 13.92
N SER A 179 3.85 -4.89 15.15
CA SER A 179 4.79 -4.70 16.26
C SER A 179 5.74 -5.89 16.44
N ASN A 180 5.62 -6.93 15.60
CA ASN A 180 6.46 -8.11 15.70
C ASN A 180 7.89 -7.78 15.22
N PRO A 181 8.95 -8.28 15.89
CA PRO A 181 10.34 -8.03 15.49
C PRO A 181 10.71 -8.46 14.06
N LEU A 182 10.00 -9.44 13.50
CA LEU A 182 10.21 -9.90 12.13
C LEU A 182 9.60 -8.94 11.08
N PHE A 183 8.70 -8.04 11.48
CA PHE A 183 8.15 -7.04 10.57
C PHE A 183 9.25 -6.05 10.15
N GLY A 184 9.57 -6.01 8.86
CA GLY A 184 10.65 -5.16 8.33
C GLY A 184 12.07 -5.69 8.53
N ARG A 185 12.24 -6.94 9.00
CA ARG A 185 13.57 -7.56 9.20
C ARG A 185 14.41 -7.64 7.92
N CYS A 186 13.76 -7.73 6.76
CA CYS A 186 14.37 -7.78 5.42
C CYS A 186 14.18 -6.47 4.63
N ARG A 187 14.02 -5.31 5.29
CA ARG A 187 13.79 -4.02 4.60
C ARG A 187 14.91 -3.60 3.63
N GLU A 188 16.15 -4.02 3.91
CA GLU A 188 17.34 -3.72 3.10
C GLU A 188 17.60 -4.80 2.02
N VAL A 189 16.78 -5.86 1.99
CA VAL A 189 16.89 -6.94 1.01
C VAL A 189 15.90 -6.66 -0.14
N PRO A 190 16.30 -6.83 -1.41
CA PRO A 190 15.38 -6.65 -2.53
C PRO A 190 14.12 -7.51 -2.38
N PHE A 191 12.94 -6.90 -2.53
CA PHE A 191 11.65 -7.58 -2.38
C PHE A 191 11.53 -8.85 -3.23
N ALA A 192 12.04 -8.83 -4.47
CA ALA A 192 12.04 -9.99 -5.35
C ALA A 192 12.84 -11.18 -4.78
N THR A 193 13.97 -10.90 -4.12
CA THR A 193 14.80 -11.91 -3.43
C THR A 193 14.05 -12.50 -2.24
N VAL A 194 13.43 -11.67 -1.40
CA VAL A 194 12.63 -12.13 -0.26
C VAL A 194 11.41 -12.94 -0.73
N LEU A 195 10.73 -12.48 -1.78
CA LEU A 195 9.59 -13.18 -2.38
C LEU A 195 9.99 -14.56 -2.92
N LYS A 196 11.15 -14.66 -3.57
CA LYS A 196 11.69 -15.93 -4.05
C LYS A 196 11.97 -16.87 -2.88
N ALA A 197 12.69 -16.40 -1.85
CA ALA A 197 12.95 -17.19 -0.64
C ALA A 197 11.66 -17.70 0.01
N CYS A 198 10.65 -16.84 0.16
CA CYS A 198 9.35 -17.24 0.71
C CYS A 198 8.55 -18.22 -0.17
N ARG A 199 8.84 -18.33 -1.48
CA ARG A 199 8.25 -19.34 -2.37
C ARG A 199 8.97 -20.68 -2.21
N ASP A 200 10.30 -20.63 -2.20
CA ASP A 200 11.17 -21.81 -2.16
C ASP A 200 11.10 -22.53 -0.80
N GLU A 201 10.84 -21.81 0.29
CA GLU A 201 10.66 -22.34 1.65
C GLU A 201 9.47 -23.32 1.83
N ILE A 202 8.57 -23.45 0.85
CA ILE A 202 7.43 -24.39 0.93
C ILE A 202 7.86 -25.86 0.69
N ILE A 203 9.09 -26.13 0.22
CA ILE A 203 9.50 -27.50 -0.17
C ILE A 203 10.12 -28.33 0.97
N TYR A 204 10.40 -27.73 2.14
CA TYR A 204 11.06 -28.45 3.27
C TYR A 204 10.20 -28.57 4.55
N SER A 205 8.88 -28.57 4.41
CA SER A 205 7.95 -28.89 5.51
C SER A 205 7.23 -30.22 5.28
#